data_AF-A0AAP0FSH9-F1
#
_entry.id   AF-A0AAP0FSH9-F1
#
_cell.length_a   1.000
_cell.length_b   1.000
_cell.length_c   1.000
_cell.angle_alpha   90.00
_cell.angle_beta   90.00
_cell.angle_gamma   90.00
#
_symmetry.space_group_name_H-M   'P 1'
#
loop_
_entity.id
_entity.type
_entity.pdbx_description
1 polymer ?
#
loop_
_entity_poly.entity_id
_entity_poly.type
_entity_poly.pdbx_seq_one_letter_code
_entity_poly.pdbx_strand_id
1 'polypeptide(L)'
;MTTYVDPLVVGRVIGDVIDLFVPMVTMSVNFGSRHINNGCEIPPSLAANPPTVNISGRCFNLFTLVMTDPDAPSPSEPTLRYNLMV
;
A
#
# COMPACT_ATOMS: atom_id res chain seq x y z
N MET A 1 14.16 13.11 -9.64
CA MET A 1 13.18 13.20 -8.54
C MET A 1 11.94 12.34 -8.86
N THR A 2 12.10 11.06 -9.21
CA THR A 2 10.98 10.19 -9.63
C THR A 2 11.08 8.73 -9.17
N THR A 3 12.20 8.31 -8.58
CA THR A 3 12.51 6.88 -8.33
C THR A 3 11.55 6.14 -7.40
N TYR A 4 10.78 6.86 -6.57
CA TYR A 4 9.89 6.24 -5.57
C TYR A 4 8.52 5.85 -6.12
N VAL A 5 8.05 6.51 -7.19
CA VAL A 5 6.73 6.21 -7.78
C VAL A 5 6.83 5.19 -8.92
N ASP A 6 8.01 5.00 -9.51
CA ASP A 6 8.21 4.06 -10.62
C ASP A 6 7.68 2.65 -10.29
N PRO A 7 7.93 2.05 -9.10
CA PRO A 7 7.35 0.76 -8.75
C PRO A 7 5.81 0.77 -8.69
N LEU A 8 5.20 1.89 -8.30
CA LEU A 8 3.74 2.04 -8.23
C LEU A 8 3.11 2.19 -9.62
N VAL A 9 3.84 2.77 -10.57
CA VAL A 9 3.42 2.83 -11.98
C VAL A 9 3.58 1.46 -12.63
N VAL A 10 4.72 0.79 -12.45
CA VAL A 10 4.96 -0.56 -13.00
C VAL A 10 3.96 -1.57 -12.46
N GLY A 11 3.64 -1.51 -11.15
CA GLY A 11 2.61 -2.34 -10.52
C GLY A 11 1.17 -1.89 -10.80
N ARG A 12 0.97 -0.86 -11.64
CA ARG A 12 -0.34 -0.28 -12.01
C ARG A 12 -1.19 0.27 -10.85
N VAL A 13 -0.62 0.37 -9.65
CA VAL A 13 -1.26 1.00 -8.48
C VAL A 13 -1.63 2.44 -8.81
N ILE A 14 -0.70 3.18 -9.42
CA ILE A 14 -1.01 4.45 -10.06
C ILE A 14 -1.74 4.16 -11.38
N GLY A 15 -2.96 4.66 -11.51
CA GLY A 15 -3.86 4.40 -12.63
C GLY A 15 -5.03 3.50 -12.26
N ASP A 16 -4.79 2.33 -11.64
CA ASP A 16 -5.88 1.42 -11.25
C ASP A 16 -6.46 1.75 -9.86
N VAL A 17 -5.67 2.31 -8.93
CA VAL A 17 -6.09 2.59 -7.53
C VAL A 17 -6.05 4.07 -7.18
N ILE A 18 -4.97 4.76 -7.54
CA ILE A 18 -4.74 6.18 -7.20
C ILE A 18 -4.22 6.96 -8.40
N ASP A 19 -4.43 8.28 -8.39
CA ASP A 19 -3.83 9.18 -9.37
C ASP A 19 -2.32 9.39 -9.11
N LEU A 20 -1.60 9.85 -10.14
CA LEU A 20 -0.20 10.25 -9.99
C LEU A 20 -0.09 11.39 -8.97
N PHE A 21 0.84 11.25 -8.03
CA PHE A 21 1.06 12.21 -6.96
C PHE A 21 2.54 12.43 -6.70
N VAL A 22 2.85 13.50 -5.98
CA VAL A 22 4.20 13.77 -5.47
C VAL A 22 4.27 13.31 -4.01
N PRO A 23 5.08 12.30 -3.64
CA PRO A 23 5.21 11.86 -2.26
C PRO A 23 5.72 13.00 -1.36
N MET A 24 4.96 13.33 -0.32
CA MET A 24 5.32 14.40 0.63
C MET A 24 5.72 13.89 2.02
N VAL A 25 5.37 12.64 2.33
CA VAL A 25 5.52 12.04 3.65
C VAL A 25 6.08 10.64 3.49
N THR A 26 7.08 10.29 4.30
CA THR A 26 7.65 8.95 4.33
C THR A 26 6.81 8.04 5.20
N MET A 27 6.50 6.85 4.69
CA MET A 27 5.83 5.78 5.41
C MET A 27 6.65 4.50 5.31
N SER A 28 6.73 3.74 6.41
CA SER A 28 7.27 2.38 6.42
C SER A 28 6.29 1.41 7.06
N VAL A 29 6.16 0.23 6.46
CA VAL A 29 5.23 -0.82 6.89
C VAL A 29 6.00 -2.10 7.17
N ASN A 30 5.76 -2.70 8.34
CA ASN A 30 6.35 -3.97 8.73
C ASN A 30 5.25 -4.97 9.13
N PHE A 31 5.33 -6.20 8.61
CA PHE A 31 4.56 -7.35 9.12
C PHE A 31 5.48 -8.20 10.00
N GLY A 32 5.22 -8.20 11.32
CA GLY A 32 6.15 -8.75 12.29
C GLY A 32 7.52 -8.04 12.21
N SER A 33 8.59 -8.81 12.03
CA SER A 33 9.95 -8.28 11.85
C SER A 33 10.32 -7.98 10.38
N ARG A 34 9.42 -8.25 9.42
CA ARG A 34 9.70 -8.09 7.99
C ARG A 34 9.26 -6.72 7.49
N HIS A 35 10.21 -5.93 7.04
CA HIS A 35 9.97 -4.69 6.30
C HIS A 35 9.50 -4.97 4.87
N ILE A 36 8.48 -4.25 4.42
CA ILE A 36 7.90 -4.42 3.08
C ILE A 36 8.34 -3.28 2.16
N ASN A 37 8.73 -3.65 0.93
CA ASN A 37 8.96 -2.72 -0.17
C ASN A 37 7.89 -2.93 -1.25
N ASN A 38 7.69 -1.94 -2.13
CA ASN A 38 6.75 -2.03 -3.24
C ASN A 38 7.07 -3.25 -4.13
N GLY A 39 6.05 -4.07 -4.40
CA GLY A 39 6.17 -5.30 -5.20
C GLY A 39 6.73 -6.51 -4.46
N CYS A 40 7.04 -6.42 -3.16
CA CYS A 40 7.43 -7.59 -2.39
C CYS A 40 6.24 -8.53 -2.14
N GLU A 41 6.38 -9.79 -2.52
CA GLU A 41 5.44 -10.84 -2.11
C GLU A 41 5.51 -11.06 -0.58
N ILE A 42 4.34 -11.22 0.02
CA ILE A 42 4.13 -11.53 1.43
C ILE A 42 3.25 -12.78 1.55
N PRO A 43 3.71 -13.81 2.26
CA PRO A 43 2.87 -14.96 2.56
C PRO A 43 1.64 -14.52 3.38
N PRO A 44 0.43 -15.03 3.09
CA PRO A 44 -0.77 -14.69 3.86
C PRO A 44 -0.63 -14.96 5.37
N SER A 45 0.13 -15.98 5.76
CA SER A 45 0.40 -16.30 7.16
C SER A 45 1.18 -15.19 7.89
N LEU A 46 2.02 -14.43 7.19
CA LEU A 46 2.76 -13.30 7.76
C LEU A 46 1.87 -12.05 7.85
N ALA A 47 0.89 -11.92 6.95
CA ALA A 47 -0.08 -10.83 6.91
C ALA A 47 -1.36 -11.11 7.72
N ALA A 48 -1.39 -12.20 8.50
CA ALA A 48 -2.55 -12.58 9.30
C ALA A 48 -2.87 -11.61 10.45
N ASN A 49 -1.88 -10.82 10.89
CA ASN A 49 -2.04 -9.77 11.89
C ASN A 49 -1.81 -8.39 11.26
N PRO A 50 -2.43 -7.32 11.79
CA PRO A 50 -2.20 -5.96 11.32
C PRO A 50 -0.72 -5.55 11.35
N PRO A 51 -0.24 -4.79 10.35
CA PRO A 51 1.14 -4.35 10.30
C PRO A 51 1.43 -3.24 11.31
N THR A 52 2.70 -3.07 11.64
CA THR A 52 3.18 -1.83 12.27
C THR A 52 3.48 -0.80 11.19
N VAL A 53 2.87 0.37 11.29
CA VAL A 53 3.04 1.48 10.33
C VAL A 53 3.68 2.66 11.04
N ASN A 54 4.76 3.19 10.47
CA ASN A 54 5.41 4.41 10.91
C ASN A 54 5.31 5.46 9.81
N ILE A 55 4.80 6.64 10.15
CA ILE A 55 4.57 7.76 9.23
C ILE A 55 5.34 8.96 9.77
N SER A 56 6.22 9.54 8.94
CA SER A 56 6.92 10.77 9.32
C SER A 56 5.93 11.94 9.37
N GLY A 57 5.92 12.73 10.44
CA GLY A 57 4.97 13.84 10.52
C GLY A 57 5.19 14.71 11.75
N ARG A 58 4.39 15.77 11.87
CA ARG A 58 4.33 16.61 13.07
C ARG A 58 3.18 16.14 13.96
N CYS A 59 3.28 16.40 15.26
CA CYS A 59 2.33 15.91 16.27
C CYS A 59 0.86 16.29 16.03
N PHE A 60 0.58 17.34 15.24
CA PHE A 60 -0.78 17.81 14.95
C PHE A 60 -1.33 17.37 13.58
N ASN A 61 -0.53 16.63 12.80
CA ASN A 61 -1.01 16.10 11.53
C ASN A 61 -1.81 14.83 11.80
N LEU A 62 -3.08 14.83 11.40
CA LEU A 62 -3.90 13.63 11.35
C LEU A 62 -3.76 13.01 9.96
N PHE A 63 -3.60 11.69 9.93
CA PHE A 63 -3.47 10.92 8.70
C PHE A 63 -4.54 9.83 8.67
N THR A 64 -4.98 9.49 7.46
CA THR A 64 -5.82 8.32 7.21
C THR A 64 -4.99 7.27 6.51
N LEU A 65 -4.99 6.04 7.03
CA LEU A 65 -4.38 4.88 6.40
C LEU A 65 -5.49 4.02 5.78
N VAL A 66 -5.31 3.61 4.53
CA VAL A 66 -6.24 2.74 3.81
C VAL A 66 -5.47 1.53 3.28
N MET A 67 -6.01 0.33 3.51
CA MET A 67 -5.55 -0.91 2.90
C MET A 67 -6.69 -1.48 2.05
N THR A 68 -6.41 -1.80 0.79
CA THR A 68 -7.41 -2.27 -0.18
C THR A 68 -6.80 -3.29 -1.12
N ASP A 69 -7.65 -4.15 -1.67
CA ASP A 69 -7.30 -5.16 -2.66
C ASP A 69 -8.03 -4.86 -3.98
N PRO A 70 -7.35 -4.22 -4.95
CA PRO A 70 -7.96 -3.86 -6.23
C PRO A 70 -8.22 -5.07 -7.13
N ASP A 71 -7.67 -6.22 -6.79
CA ASP A 71 -7.70 -7.44 -7.57
C ASP A 71 -8.73 -8.43 -7.03
N ALA A 72 -9.62 -8.04 -6.13
CA ALA A 72 -10.63 -8.95 -5.58
C ALA A 72 -11.80 -9.19 -6.57
N PRO A 73 -12.29 -10.45 -6.73
CA PRO A 73 -11.75 -11.71 -6.20
C PRO A 73 -10.55 -12.26 -7.00
N SER A 74 -10.31 -11.78 -8.22
CA SER A 74 -9.10 -12.10 -8.99
C SER A 74 -8.65 -10.91 -9.84
N PRO A 75 -7.34 -10.76 -10.14
CA PRO A 75 -6.83 -9.65 -10.97
C PRO A 75 -7.38 -9.66 -12.40
N SER A 76 -7.86 -10.81 -12.88
CA SER A 76 -8.48 -10.94 -14.21
C SER A 76 -9.96 -10.58 -14.21
N GLU A 77 -10.67 -10.85 -13.11
CA GLU A 77 -12.08 -10.51 -12.93
C GLU A 77 -12.30 -9.73 -11.61
N PRO A 78 -11.75 -8.52 -11.51
CA PRO A 78 -11.75 -7.77 -10.26
C PRO A 78 -13.08 -7.03 -10.09
N THR A 79 -14.14 -7.77 -9.78
CA THR A 79 -15.51 -7.23 -9.63
C THR A 79 -15.74 -6.56 -8.27
N LEU A 80 -14.82 -6.73 -7.32
CA LEU A 80 -14.85 -6.19 -5.95
C LEU A 80 -13.68 -5.23 -5.66
N ARG A 81 -13.20 -4.48 -6.66
CA ARG A 81 -11.98 -3.63 -6.61
C ARG A 81 -11.82 -2.71 -5.40
N TYR A 82 -12.92 -2.32 -4.76
CA TYR A 82 -12.90 -1.39 -3.63
C TYR A 82 -13.19 -2.09 -2.31
N ASN A 83 -12.99 -3.41 -2.24
CA ASN A 83 -13.10 -4.12 -0.99
C ASN A 83 -12.03 -3.61 -0.03
N LEU A 84 -12.49 -3.06 1.09
CA LEU A 84 -11.64 -2.52 2.14
C LEU A 84 -11.17 -3.69 3.01
N MET A 85 -9.85 -3.86 3.12
CA MET A 85 -9.27 -4.71 4.15
C MET A 85 -9.10 -3.84 5.38
N VAL A 86 -10.05 -3.95 6.32
CA VAL A 86 -10.00 -3.24 7.61
C VAL A 86 -9.08 -3.99 8.57
#